data_AF-A0A094DX63-F1
#
_entry.id   AF-A0A094DX63-F1
#
_cell.length_a   1.000
_cell.length_b   1.000
_cell.length_c   1.000
_cell.angle_alpha   90.00
_cell.angle_beta   90.00
_cell.angle_gamma   90.00
#
_symmetry.space_group_name_H-M   'P 1'
#
loop_
_entity.id
_entity.type
_entity.pdbx_description
1 polymer ?
#
loop_
_entity_poly.entity_id
_entity_poly.type
_entity_poly.pdbx_seq_one_letter_code
_entity_poly.pdbx_strand_id
1 'polypeptide(L)'
;MQLQTLLLAGLALATGAAADRLMTTTSCPWTGRCNSSGEWISAFGTHWLDANEGCRDPPDVPGMTSICMDWGNGRGHFYFENQGKRCLKKTGPDFDVGPCGDTTKQCSRQWWDEVAYTW
;
A
#
# COMPACT_ATOMS: atom_id res chain seq x y z
N MET A 1 18.17 45.01 34.40
CA MET A 1 18.14 44.83 32.93
C MET A 1 17.69 43.41 32.66
N GLN A 2 16.60 43.26 31.90
CA GLN A 2 15.82 42.04 31.74
C GLN A 2 16.59 40.90 31.06
N LEU A 3 16.42 39.71 31.63
CA LEU A 3 16.73 38.42 31.04
C LEU A 3 15.51 37.96 30.22
N GLN A 4 15.75 37.12 29.20
CA GLN A 4 14.75 36.36 28.39
C GLN A 4 14.05 37.22 27.32
N THR A 5 14.03 36.86 26.04
CA THR A 5 13.50 35.61 25.49
C THR A 5 13.88 35.53 24.00
N LEU A 6 14.55 34.48 23.54
CA LEU A 6 14.66 34.15 22.12
C LEU A 6 14.04 32.75 21.92
N LEU A 7 12.70 32.72 21.89
CA LEU A 7 11.97 31.72 21.13
C LEU A 7 12.24 32.02 19.65
N LEU A 8 12.77 31.08 18.86
CA LEU A 8 12.37 30.97 17.45
C LEU A 8 12.85 29.67 16.80
N ALA A 9 11.85 29.03 16.18
CA ALA A 9 11.94 28.09 15.07
C ALA A 9 12.51 26.69 15.37
N GLY A 10 11.68 25.87 16.02
CA GLY A 10 11.69 24.44 15.69
C GLY A 10 11.30 24.30 14.23
N LEU A 11 12.26 23.97 13.37
CA LEU A 11 11.99 23.56 11.99
C LEU A 11 11.13 22.30 12.07
N ALA A 12 9.81 22.46 11.94
CA ALA A 12 8.94 21.39 11.50
C ALA A 12 9.34 21.05 10.07
N LEU A 13 10.40 20.24 9.93
CA LEU A 13 10.62 19.41 8.77
C LEU A 13 9.50 18.36 8.75
N ALA A 14 8.28 18.81 8.47
CA ALA A 14 7.29 17.95 7.86
C ALA A 14 7.78 17.71 6.43
N THR A 15 8.87 16.94 6.29
CA THR A 15 9.06 16.16 5.08
C THR A 15 7.80 15.33 5.02
N GLY A 16 6.89 15.66 4.10
CA GLY A 16 5.87 14.73 3.70
C GLY A 16 6.63 13.51 3.20
N ALA A 17 6.89 12.55 4.08
CA ALA A 17 7.28 11.24 3.67
C ALA A 17 6.15 10.83 2.73
N ALA A 18 6.47 10.69 1.45
CA ALA A 18 5.52 10.10 0.53
C ALA A 18 5.25 8.71 1.10
N ALA A 19 4.15 8.58 1.85
CA ALA A 19 3.76 7.31 2.42
C ALA A 19 3.57 6.38 1.23
N ASP A 20 4.24 5.24 1.28
CA ASP A 20 4.09 4.27 0.21
C ASP A 20 2.63 3.82 0.17
N ARG A 21 2.08 3.71 -1.03
CA ARG A 21 0.69 3.29 -1.25
C ARG A 21 0.66 2.10 -2.17
N LEU A 22 -0.41 1.33 -2.05
CA LEU A 22 -0.70 0.23 -2.94
C LEU A 22 -2.09 0.41 -3.52
N MET A 23 -2.19 0.49 -4.84
CA MET A 23 -3.46 0.32 -5.54
C MET A 23 -3.57 -1.12 -5.98
N THR A 24 -4.63 -1.81 -5.56
CA THR A 24 -4.91 -3.17 -6.05
C THR A 24 -6.03 -3.14 -7.06
N THR A 25 -5.91 -3.95 -8.11
CA THR A 25 -7.01 -4.26 -9.04
C THR A 25 -7.38 -5.73 -8.86
N THR A 26 -8.62 -6.00 -8.48
CA THR A 26 -9.15 -7.35 -8.29
C THR A 26 -10.05 -7.71 -9.45
N SER A 27 -9.78 -8.84 -10.08
CA SER A 27 -10.61 -9.41 -11.15
C SER A 27 -11.26 -10.69 -10.65
N CYS A 28 -12.60 -10.73 -10.69
CA CYS A 28 -13.36 -11.90 -10.28
C CYS A 28 -14.05 -12.52 -11.51
N PRO A 29 -13.76 -13.78 -11.85
CA PRO A 29 -14.60 -14.51 -12.80
C PRO A 29 -15.98 -14.78 -12.18
N TRP A 30 -16.99 -14.98 -13.03
CA TRP A 30 -18.34 -15.39 -12.58
C TRP A 30 -18.33 -16.66 -11.72
N THR A 31 -17.36 -17.54 -11.94
CA THR A 31 -17.12 -18.75 -11.14
C THR A 31 -15.62 -18.90 -10.87
N GLY A 32 -15.26 -19.27 -9.64
CA GLY A 32 -13.87 -19.51 -9.24
C GLY A 32 -13.32 -18.46 -8.28
N ARG A 33 -11.98 -18.34 -8.23
CA ARG A 33 -11.27 -17.42 -7.32
C ARG A 33 -10.98 -16.09 -8.02
N CYS A 34 -11.14 -15.00 -7.28
CA CYS A 34 -10.67 -13.70 -7.70
C CYS A 34 -9.13 -13.66 -7.70
N ASN A 35 -8.57 -12.83 -8.58
CA ASN A 35 -7.14 -12.55 -8.61
C ASN A 35 -6.90 -11.06 -8.46
N SER A 36 -5.92 -10.69 -7.65
CA SER A 36 -5.58 -9.29 -7.36
C SER A 36 -4.15 -8.98 -7.79
N SER A 37 -3.99 -7.99 -8.66
CA SER A 37 -2.70 -7.37 -8.96
C SER A 37 -2.54 -6.07 -8.18
N GLY A 38 -1.30 -5.64 -7.97
CA GLY A 38 -0.96 -4.44 -7.21
C GLY A 38 -0.05 -3.50 -7.99
N GLU A 39 -0.29 -2.21 -7.82
CA GLU A 39 0.60 -1.11 -8.19
C GLU A 39 1.14 -0.48 -6.90
N TRP A 40 2.39 -0.80 -6.59
CA TRP A 40 3.14 -0.15 -5.51
C TRP A 40 3.58 1.23 -5.96
N ILE A 41 3.16 2.26 -5.24
CA ILE A 41 3.42 3.67 -5.55
C ILE A 41 4.26 4.24 -4.43
N SER A 42 5.48 4.66 -4.77
CA SER A 42 6.44 5.24 -3.84
C SER A 42 7.01 6.55 -4.39
N ALA A 43 7.86 7.22 -3.60
CA ALA A 43 8.63 8.37 -4.08
C ALA A 43 9.56 8.04 -5.28
N PHE A 44 9.88 6.75 -5.48
CA PHE A 44 10.84 6.29 -6.48
C PHE A 44 10.17 5.79 -7.77
N GLY A 45 8.84 5.74 -7.80
CA GLY A 45 8.07 5.31 -8.98
C GLY A 45 6.96 4.32 -8.64
N THR A 46 6.42 3.72 -9.70
CA THR A 46 5.35 2.72 -9.65
C THR A 46 5.86 1.35 -10.10
N HIS A 47 5.59 0.33 -9.30
CA HIS A 47 6.04 -1.04 -9.52
C HIS A 47 4.87 -2.02 -9.43
N TRP A 48 4.86 -3.04 -10.27
CA TRP A 48 3.80 -4.04 -10.25
C TRP A 48 4.13 -5.16 -9.27
N LEU A 49 3.12 -5.72 -8.61
CA LEU A 49 3.27 -6.88 -7.73
C LEU A 49 2.02 -7.77 -7.71
N ASP A 50 2.20 -9.00 -7.23
CA ASP A 50 1.09 -9.91 -6.95
C ASP A 50 0.47 -9.60 -5.57
N ALA A 51 -0.75 -9.03 -5.60
CA ALA A 51 -1.49 -8.59 -4.42
C ALA A 51 -2.56 -9.59 -3.97
N ASN A 52 -2.50 -10.86 -4.38
CA ASN A 52 -3.42 -11.89 -3.90
C ASN A 52 -3.28 -12.14 -2.38
N GLU A 53 -4.22 -12.86 -1.77
CA GLU A 53 -4.12 -13.28 -0.35
C GLU A 53 -2.80 -14.02 -0.06
N GLY A 54 -2.16 -13.73 1.07
CA GLY A 54 -0.92 -14.38 1.52
C GLY A 54 0.36 -13.56 1.26
N CYS A 55 1.51 -14.19 1.56
CA CYS A 55 2.84 -13.59 1.50
C CYS A 55 3.59 -13.95 0.21
N ARG A 56 4.34 -12.99 -0.33
CA ARG A 56 5.16 -13.13 -1.53
C ARG A 56 6.37 -12.23 -1.46
N ASP A 57 7.36 -12.58 -2.27
CA ASP A 57 8.54 -11.76 -2.51
C ASP A 57 8.31 -11.03 -3.85
N PRO A 58 8.17 -9.69 -3.86
CA PRO A 58 7.85 -8.94 -5.08
C PRO A 58 9.15 -8.51 -5.78
N PRO A 59 9.60 -9.23 -6.84
CA PRO A 59 10.92 -8.99 -7.44
C PRO A 59 11.04 -7.61 -8.11
N ASP A 60 9.91 -7.01 -8.48
CA ASP A 60 9.86 -5.77 -9.26
C ASP A 60 9.85 -4.51 -8.39
N VAL A 61 9.77 -4.64 -7.05
CA VAL A 61 9.80 -3.51 -6.11
C VAL A 61 11.19 -3.42 -5.47
N PRO A 62 12.03 -2.44 -5.85
CA PRO A 62 13.42 -2.38 -5.40
C PRO A 62 13.57 -2.36 -3.88
N GLY A 63 14.31 -3.34 -3.35
CA GLY A 63 14.60 -3.46 -1.93
C GLY A 63 13.44 -3.97 -1.06
N MET A 64 12.25 -4.24 -1.62
CA MET A 64 11.18 -4.90 -0.88
C MET A 64 11.48 -6.39 -0.81
N THR A 65 11.57 -6.94 0.40
CA THR A 65 11.92 -8.35 0.61
C THR A 65 10.70 -9.24 0.70
N SER A 66 9.58 -8.74 1.22
CA SER A 66 8.30 -9.43 1.18
C SER A 66 7.12 -8.49 1.36
N ILE A 67 5.97 -8.91 0.86
CA ILE A 67 4.66 -8.30 1.07
C ILE A 67 3.64 -9.40 1.36
N CYS A 68 2.78 -9.17 2.34
CA CYS A 68 1.72 -10.07 2.75
C CYS A 68 0.39 -9.34 2.76
N MET A 69 -0.58 -9.85 2.01
CA MET A 69 -1.94 -9.33 1.97
C MET A 69 -2.87 -10.23 2.79
N ASP A 70 -3.67 -9.63 3.66
CA ASP A 70 -4.73 -10.28 4.43
C ASP A 70 -6.05 -9.56 4.08
N TRP A 71 -6.61 -9.93 2.93
CA TRP A 71 -7.84 -9.34 2.40
C TRP A 71 -9.02 -9.60 3.33
N GLY A 72 -9.05 -10.78 3.99
CA GLY A 72 -10.08 -11.16 4.94
C GLY A 72 -10.21 -10.17 6.11
N ASN A 73 -9.09 -9.60 6.56
CA ASN A 73 -9.07 -8.61 7.64
C ASN A 73 -8.79 -7.17 7.16
N GLY A 74 -8.69 -6.93 5.85
CA GLY A 74 -8.43 -5.60 5.28
C GLY A 74 -7.10 -4.99 5.74
N ARG A 75 -6.09 -5.84 6.00
CA ARG A 75 -4.76 -5.42 6.45
C ARG A 75 -3.67 -6.08 5.61
N GLY A 76 -2.49 -5.51 5.60
CA GLY A 76 -1.32 -6.09 4.97
C GLY A 76 -0.07 -5.67 5.71
N HIS A 77 1.05 -6.26 5.35
CA HIS A 77 2.35 -5.80 5.83
C HIS A 77 3.43 -6.10 4.81
N PHE A 78 4.54 -5.37 4.90
CA PHE A 78 5.66 -5.51 4.00
C PHE A 78 6.96 -5.21 4.72
N TYR A 79 8.06 -5.64 4.11
CA TYR A 79 9.41 -5.46 4.60
C TYR A 79 10.28 -4.93 3.46
N PHE A 80 11.16 -4.01 3.81
CA PHE A 80 12.28 -3.62 2.96
C PHE A 80 13.58 -4.10 3.59
N GLU A 81 14.61 -4.30 2.78
CA GLU A 81 15.94 -4.61 3.27
C GLU A 81 16.37 -3.62 4.36
N ASN A 82 16.85 -4.15 5.49
CA ASN A 82 17.29 -3.37 6.65
C ASN A 82 16.20 -2.49 7.30
N GLN A 83 14.92 -2.73 7.00
CA GLN A 83 13.79 -2.08 7.67
C GLN A 83 12.98 -3.09 8.48
N GLY A 84 12.28 -2.59 9.51
CA GLY A 84 11.31 -3.39 10.25
C GLY A 84 10.02 -3.63 9.46
N LYS A 85 9.12 -4.42 10.04
CA LYS A 85 7.77 -4.65 9.51
C LYS A 85 7.02 -3.31 9.41
N ARG A 86 6.48 -3.03 8.23
CA ARG A 86 5.59 -1.88 7.95
C ARG A 86 4.20 -2.39 7.60
N CYS A 87 3.17 -1.62 7.90
CA CYS A 87 1.77 -2.07 7.82
C CYS A 87 0.99 -1.32 6.76
N LEU A 88 0.14 -2.04 6.03
CA LEU A 88 -0.84 -1.49 5.10
C LEU A 88 -2.25 -1.69 5.65
N LYS A 89 -3.14 -0.75 5.33
CA LYS A 89 -4.56 -0.90 5.62
C LYS A 89 -5.41 -0.49 4.44
N LYS A 90 -6.44 -1.29 4.18
CA LYS A 90 -7.44 -1.01 3.18
C LYS A 90 -8.16 0.31 3.52
N THR A 91 -8.15 1.25 2.59
CA THR A 91 -8.80 2.55 2.79
C THR A 91 -10.16 2.58 2.11
N GLY A 92 -11.22 2.35 2.90
CA GLY A 92 -12.59 2.42 2.41
C GLY A 92 -13.06 1.20 1.59
N PRO A 93 -14.22 1.32 0.93
CA PRO A 93 -14.78 0.27 0.09
C PRO A 93 -14.06 0.21 -1.27
N ASP A 94 -14.16 -0.96 -1.91
CA ASP A 94 -13.76 -1.13 -3.30
C ASP A 94 -14.53 -0.16 -4.18
N PHE A 95 -13.87 0.41 -5.18
CA PHE A 95 -14.53 1.18 -6.23
C PHE A 95 -14.56 0.37 -7.52
N ASP A 96 -15.77 0.25 -8.07
CA ASP A 96 -16.02 -0.44 -9.34
C ASP A 96 -15.36 0.34 -10.47
N VAL A 97 -14.60 -0.36 -11.32
CA VAL A 97 -13.99 0.21 -12.52
C VAL A 97 -14.59 -0.36 -13.80
N GLY A 98 -15.72 -1.05 -13.69
CA GLY A 98 -16.43 -1.67 -14.79
C GLY A 98 -15.88 -3.06 -15.13
N PRO A 99 -16.24 -3.60 -16.31
CA PRO A 99 -15.63 -4.83 -16.78
C PRO A 99 -14.11 -4.65 -16.88
N CYS A 100 -13.38 -5.72 -16.58
CA CYS A 100 -11.98 -5.76 -16.93
C CYS A 100 -11.83 -5.58 -18.46
N GLY A 101 -10.60 -5.44 -18.99
CA GLY A 101 -10.39 -5.40 -20.45
C GLY A 101 -11.09 -6.56 -21.22
N ASP A 102 -11.44 -7.64 -20.51
CA ASP A 102 -12.46 -8.61 -20.90
C ASP A 102 -13.84 -8.35 -20.23
N THR A 103 -14.92 -8.40 -21.02
CA THR A 103 -16.30 -8.25 -20.49
C THR A 103 -16.79 -9.46 -19.69
N THR A 104 -15.94 -10.45 -19.46
CA THR A 104 -16.26 -11.71 -18.77
C THR A 104 -15.93 -11.67 -17.28
N LYS A 105 -15.31 -10.58 -16.81
CA LYS A 105 -14.92 -10.40 -15.40
C LYS A 105 -15.33 -9.02 -14.92
N GLN A 106 -15.69 -8.94 -13.65
CA GLN A 106 -15.82 -7.67 -12.95
C GLN A 106 -14.47 -7.30 -12.35
N CYS A 107 -14.09 -6.03 -12.52
CA CYS A 107 -12.89 -5.47 -11.94
C CYS A 107 -13.26 -4.44 -10.87
N SER A 108 -12.70 -4.60 -9.68
CA SER A 108 -12.74 -3.57 -8.65
C SER A 108 -11.34 -3.07 -8.36
N ARG A 109 -11.24 -1.84 -7.87
CA ARG A 109 -9.99 -1.29 -7.36
C ARG A 109 -10.11 -0.92 -5.91
N GLN A 110 -8.97 -0.97 -5.23
CA GLN A 110 -8.89 -0.65 -3.82
C GLN A 110 -7.56 0.00 -3.49
N TRP A 111 -7.61 1.04 -2.67
CA TRP A 111 -6.44 1.70 -2.11
C TRP A 111 -6.03 1.07 -0.78
N TRP A 112 -4.72 0.98 -0.58
CA TRP A 112 -4.10 0.53 0.65
C TRP A 112 -3.03 1.54 1.03
N ASP A 113 -3.20 2.16 2.19
CA ASP A 113 -2.27 3.14 2.71
C ASP A 113 -1.39 2.52 3.77
N GLU A 114 -0.12 2.93 3.79
CA GLU A 114 0.74 2.66 4.93
C GLU A 114 0.18 3.32 6.19
N VAL A 115 0.17 2.57 7.28
CA VAL A 115 -0.24 3.05 8.58
C VAL A 115 0.79 2.65 9.64
N ALA A 116 0.77 3.37 10.76
CA ALA A 116 1.57 3.01 11.92
C ALA A 116 1.33 1.56 12.33
N TYR A 117 2.37 0.90 12.80
CA TYR A 117 2.32 -0.49 13.24
C TYR A 117 1.41 -0.63 14.47
N THR A 118 0.27 -1.33 14.34
CA THR A 118 -0.62 -1.57 15.48
C THR A 118 -1.03 -3.05 15.65
N TRP A 119 -0.36 -4.00 14.98
CA TRP A 119 -0.67 -5.45 15.06
C TRP A 119 0.53 -6.35 14.77
#